data_AF-A0A958ISX4-F1
#
_entry.id   AF-A0A958ISX4-F1
#
_cell.length_a   1.000
_cell.length_b   1.000
_cell.length_c   1.000
_cell.angle_alpha   90.00
_cell.angle_beta   90.00
_cell.angle_gamma   90.00
#
_symmetry.space_group_name_H-M   'P 1'
#
loop_
_entity.id
_entity.type
_entity.pdbx_description
1 polymer ?
#
loop_
_entity_poly.entity_id
_entity_poly.type
_entity_poly.pdbx_seq_one_letter_code
_entity_poly.pdbx_strand_id
1 'polypeptide(L)'
;HREGKQFRPTELGVMINDMLIQQFPTLFSESFTASMEEDLDQIAEGGVEWQDMLTSFYSQLSGQIETAKEHMQDLKKDGMPTDYKCEECGSDMVVKWGRNGQFLACTNYPDCKNTKEVRIDVMGKITVEEPEKVEKPCPECGSELMVKRGRFGKFLACTNYPDCSGTERWATSMAFVHLKNARLTDN
;
A
#
# COMPACT_ATOMS: atom_id res chain seq x y z
N HIS A 1 10.36 -8.30 -2.65
CA HIS A 1 11.44 -7.39 -2.21
C HIS A 1 12.68 -8.24 -1.93
N ARG A 2 13.90 -7.80 -2.29
CA ARG A 2 15.14 -8.58 -2.04
C ARG A 2 16.06 -7.79 -1.13
N GLU A 3 16.23 -8.25 0.12
CA GLU A 3 17.23 -7.72 1.03
C GLU A 3 18.42 -8.69 1.07
N GLY A 4 19.52 -8.29 0.45
CA GLY A 4 20.69 -9.15 0.29
C GLY A 4 20.38 -10.42 -0.53
N LYS A 5 20.52 -11.59 0.10
CA LYS A 5 20.30 -12.91 -0.54
C LYS A 5 18.91 -13.51 -0.26
N GLN A 6 18.06 -12.85 0.53
CA GLN A 6 16.75 -13.39 0.92
C GLN A 6 15.62 -12.65 0.24
N PHE A 7 14.59 -13.39 -0.15
CA PHE A 7 13.32 -12.83 -0.58
C PHE A 7 12.48 -12.50 0.66
N ARG A 8 11.97 -11.27 0.70
CA ARG A 8 10.97 -10.85 1.68
C ARG A 8 9.68 -10.46 0.97
N PRO A 9 8.53 -10.95 1.45
CA PRO A 9 7.25 -10.53 0.93
C PRO A 9 7.05 -9.04 1.26
N THR A 10 6.41 -8.32 0.35
CA THR A 10 5.94 -6.96 0.63
C THR A 10 4.63 -7.04 1.40
N GLU A 11 4.29 -6.00 2.15
CA GLU A 11 3.07 -5.92 2.95
C GLU A 11 1.83 -6.01 2.05
N LEU A 12 1.85 -5.30 0.91
CA LEU A 12 0.84 -5.44 -0.13
C LEU A 12 0.79 -6.87 -0.70
N GLY A 13 1.94 -7.53 -0.83
CA GLY A 13 2.01 -8.89 -1.36
C GLY A 13 1.36 -9.90 -0.43
N VAL A 14 1.61 -9.80 0.88
CA VAL A 14 0.94 -10.62 1.90
C VAL A 14 -0.56 -10.39 1.85
N MET A 15 -1.00 -9.13 1.83
CA MET A 15 -2.42 -8.79 1.82
C MET A 15 -3.16 -9.30 0.57
N ILE A 16 -2.58 -9.11 -0.62
CA ILE A 16 -3.17 -9.64 -1.87
C ILE A 16 -3.23 -11.17 -1.81
N ASN A 17 -2.17 -11.81 -1.33
CA ASN A 17 -2.12 -13.26 -1.19
C ASN A 17 -3.24 -13.78 -0.27
N ASP A 18 -3.45 -13.15 0.89
CA ASP A 18 -4.50 -13.53 1.82
C ASP A 18 -5.90 -13.39 1.19
N MET A 19 -6.12 -12.33 0.41
CA MET A 19 -7.37 -12.14 -0.34
C MET A 19 -7.55 -13.20 -1.44
N LEU A 20 -6.50 -13.53 -2.18
CA LEU A 20 -6.55 -14.55 -3.22
C LEU A 20 -6.85 -15.94 -2.62
N ILE A 21 -6.26 -16.28 -1.47
CA ILE A 21 -6.53 -17.54 -0.78
C ILE A 21 -7.97 -17.60 -0.28
N GLN A 22 -8.50 -16.49 0.26
CA GLN A 22 -9.89 -16.43 0.73
C GLN A 22 -10.91 -16.57 -0.40
N GLN A 23 -10.66 -15.96 -1.56
CA GLN A 23 -11.59 -15.98 -2.70
C GLN A 23 -11.44 -17.22 -3.60
N PHE A 24 -10.24 -17.78 -3.68
CA PHE A 24 -9.93 -18.93 -4.54
C PHE A 24 -9.28 -20.08 -3.73
N PRO A 25 -9.95 -20.61 -2.69
CA PRO A 25 -9.35 -21.61 -1.79
C PRO A 25 -8.98 -22.90 -2.52
N THR A 26 -9.74 -23.26 -3.57
CA THR A 26 -9.48 -24.42 -4.42
C THR A 26 -8.28 -24.21 -5.33
N LEU A 27 -8.17 -23.05 -6.00
CA LEU A 27 -7.11 -22.75 -6.97
C LEU A 27 -5.71 -22.71 -6.34
N PHE A 28 -5.60 -22.17 -5.13
CA PHE A 28 -4.33 -22.05 -4.40
C PHE A 28 -4.06 -23.22 -3.45
N SER A 29 -4.83 -24.30 -3.55
CA SER A 29 -4.59 -25.51 -2.77
C SER A 29 -3.42 -26.33 -3.33
N GLU A 30 -2.71 -27.03 -2.45
CA GLU A 30 -1.67 -27.99 -2.84
C GLU A 30 -2.25 -29.11 -3.72
N SER A 31 -3.46 -29.57 -3.41
CA SER A 31 -4.19 -30.58 -4.19
C SER A 31 -4.49 -30.16 -5.62
N PHE A 32 -4.79 -28.88 -5.84
CA PHE A 32 -5.08 -28.38 -7.18
C PHE A 32 -3.81 -28.32 -8.03
N THR A 33 -2.71 -27.86 -7.44
CA THR A 33 -1.41 -27.82 -8.12
C THR A 33 -0.97 -29.22 -8.52
N ALA A 34 -1.15 -30.21 -7.63
CA ALA A 34 -0.86 -31.61 -7.94
C ALA A 34 -1.72 -32.17 -9.08
N SER A 35 -3.03 -31.89 -9.07
CA SER A 35 -3.94 -32.31 -10.14
C SER A 35 -3.58 -31.70 -11.50
N MET A 36 -3.18 -30.42 -11.53
CA MET A 36 -2.81 -29.74 -12.78
C MET A 36 -1.57 -30.35 -13.42
N GLU A 37 -0.56 -30.71 -12.62
CA GLU A 37 0.65 -31.37 -13.13
C GLU A 37 0.33 -32.77 -13.68
N GLU A 38 -0.55 -33.53 -13.01
CA GLU A 38 -1.01 -34.83 -13.50
C GLU A 38 -1.79 -34.72 -14.81
N ASP A 39 -2.63 -33.69 -14.96
CA ASP A 39 -3.34 -33.39 -16.22
C ASP A 39 -2.37 -33.02 -17.36
N LEU A 40 -1.28 -32.29 -17.05
CA LEU A 40 -0.24 -31.94 -18.03
C LEU A 40 0.57 -33.17 -18.46
N ASP A 41 0.86 -34.09 -17.53
CA ASP A 41 1.53 -35.35 -17.83
C ASP A 41 0.66 -36.24 -18.74
N GLN A 42 -0.65 -36.31 -18.49
CA GLN A 42 -1.58 -37.06 -19.35
C GLN A 42 -1.64 -36.52 -20.78
N ILE A 43 -1.50 -35.21 -20.97
CA ILE A 43 -1.40 -34.59 -22.31
C ILE A 43 -0.08 -35.01 -22.98
N ALA A 44 1.02 -34.99 -22.24
CA ALA A 44 2.34 -35.36 -22.77
C ALA A 44 2.39 -36.84 -23.22
N GLU A 45 1.68 -37.71 -22.52
CA GLU A 45 1.55 -39.14 -22.85
C GLU A 45 0.50 -39.42 -23.95
N GLY A 46 -0.26 -38.41 -24.36
CA GLY A 46 -1.32 -38.54 -25.38
C GLY A 46 -2.61 -39.18 -24.87
N GLY A 47 -2.81 -39.21 -23.54
CA GLY A 47 -3.99 -39.77 -22.89
C GLY A 47 -5.22 -38.84 -22.92
N VAL A 48 -5.01 -37.53 -23.08
CA VAL A 48 -6.07 -36.50 -23.09
C VAL A 48 -5.78 -35.44 -24.15
N GLU A 49 -6.81 -34.98 -24.85
CA GLU A 49 -6.71 -33.82 -25.75
C GLU A 49 -6.58 -32.51 -24.95
N TRP A 50 -5.52 -31.76 -25.20
CA TRP A 50 -5.18 -30.53 -24.46
C TRP A 50 -6.28 -29.46 -24.53
N GLN A 51 -7.04 -29.43 -25.63
CA GLN A 51 -8.15 -28.49 -25.82
C GLN A 51 -9.30 -28.78 -24.86
N ASP A 52 -9.60 -30.06 -24.63
CA ASP A 52 -10.67 -30.49 -23.74
C ASP A 52 -10.31 -30.18 -22.28
N MET A 53 -9.05 -30.42 -21.90
CA MET A 53 -8.53 -30.05 -20.58
C MET A 53 -8.60 -28.54 -20.34
N LEU A 54 -8.07 -27.74 -21.26
CA LEU A 54 -8.10 -26.27 -21.13
C LEU A 54 -9.53 -25.73 -21.06
N THR A 55 -10.45 -26.30 -21.84
CA THR A 55 -11.86 -25.90 -21.83
C THR A 55 -12.49 -26.21 -20.47
N SER A 56 -12.24 -27.41 -19.94
CA SER A 56 -12.70 -27.81 -18.61
C SER A 56 -12.15 -26.89 -17.51
N PHE A 57 -10.83 -26.68 -17.47
CA PHE A 57 -10.18 -25.78 -16.52
C PHE A 57 -10.75 -24.36 -16.60
N TYR A 58 -10.85 -23.79 -17.80
CA TYR A 58 -11.33 -22.42 -17.98
C TYR A 58 -12.79 -22.27 -17.56
N SER A 59 -13.63 -23.28 -17.80
CA SER A 59 -15.02 -23.25 -17.35
C SER A 59 -15.15 -23.18 -15.82
N GLN A 60 -14.31 -23.92 -15.08
CA GLN A 60 -14.28 -23.89 -13.62
C GLN A 60 -13.73 -22.56 -13.10
N LEU A 61 -12.62 -22.09 -13.69
CA LEU A 61 -11.98 -20.82 -13.31
C LEU A 61 -12.91 -19.63 -13.56
N SER A 62 -13.59 -19.59 -14.72
CA SER A 62 -14.52 -18.51 -15.04
C SER A 62 -15.66 -18.40 -14.04
N GLY A 63 -16.24 -19.53 -13.60
CA GLY A 63 -17.26 -19.54 -12.55
C GLY A 63 -16.74 -18.99 -11.20
N GLN A 64 -15.51 -19.36 -10.82
CA GLN A 64 -14.87 -18.82 -9.61
C GLN A 64 -14.58 -17.31 -9.75
N ILE A 65 -14.16 -16.83 -10.92
CA ILE A 65 -13.91 -15.41 -11.19
C ILE A 65 -15.21 -14.61 -11.08
N GLU A 66 -16.32 -15.08 -11.66
CA GLU A 66 -17.60 -14.36 -11.55
C GLU A 66 -18.08 -14.27 -10.10
N THR A 67 -17.94 -15.36 -9.32
CA THR A 67 -18.25 -15.35 -7.89
C THR A 67 -17.34 -14.37 -7.13
N ALA A 68 -16.04 -14.37 -7.42
CA ALA A 68 -15.09 -13.46 -6.81
C ALA A 68 -15.36 -11.99 -7.17
N LYS A 69 -15.82 -11.68 -8.38
CA LYS A 69 -16.18 -10.29 -8.77
C LYS A 69 -17.30 -9.71 -7.92
N GLU A 70 -18.25 -10.54 -7.47
CA GLU A 70 -19.37 -10.08 -6.62
C GLU A 70 -18.94 -9.84 -5.17
N HIS A 71 -17.95 -10.59 -4.67
CA HIS A 71 -17.56 -10.60 -3.26
C HIS A 71 -16.23 -9.89 -2.95
N MET A 72 -15.38 -9.68 -3.96
CA MET A 72 -14.06 -9.09 -3.76
C MET A 72 -14.17 -7.56 -3.78
N GLN A 73 -13.88 -6.93 -2.64
CA GLN A 73 -13.75 -5.48 -2.57
C GLN A 73 -12.68 -4.99 -3.55
N ASP A 74 -13.00 -3.94 -4.31
CA ASP A 74 -12.02 -3.30 -5.18
C ASP A 74 -11.08 -2.47 -4.29
N LEU A 75 -10.01 -3.10 -3.80
CA LEU A 75 -9.00 -2.43 -2.97
C LEU A 75 -8.42 -1.16 -3.61
N LYS A 76 -8.36 -1.08 -4.95
CA LYS A 76 -7.86 0.13 -5.61
C LYS A 76 -8.85 1.28 -5.48
N LYS A 77 -10.14 0.99 -5.57
CA LYS A 77 -11.21 1.98 -5.50
C LYS A 77 -11.56 2.33 -4.05
N ASP A 78 -11.82 1.32 -3.26
CA ASP A 78 -12.42 1.42 -1.93
C ASP A 78 -11.35 1.62 -0.84
N GLY A 79 -10.13 1.11 -1.07
CA GLY A 79 -9.07 1.09 -0.07
C GLY A 79 -9.33 0.05 1.02
N MET A 80 -8.31 -0.21 1.84
CA MET A 80 -8.44 -1.15 2.96
C MET A 80 -9.07 -0.43 4.16
N PRO A 81 -10.16 -0.96 4.74
CA PRO A 81 -10.79 -0.37 5.92
C PRO A 81 -9.86 -0.36 7.13
N THR A 82 -10.02 0.66 7.97
CA THR A 82 -9.25 0.84 9.20
C THR A 82 -10.13 1.33 10.34
N ASP A 83 -9.64 1.23 11.57
CA ASP A 83 -10.33 1.77 12.76
C ASP A 83 -10.10 3.28 12.96
N TYR A 84 -9.36 3.94 12.06
CA TYR A 84 -9.06 5.37 12.18
C TYR A 84 -10.21 6.24 11.69
N LYS A 85 -10.52 7.27 12.47
CA LYS A 85 -11.50 8.31 12.12
C LYS A 85 -10.80 9.56 11.60
N CYS A 86 -11.44 10.23 10.64
CA CYS A 86 -10.95 11.48 10.07
C CYS A 86 -11.10 12.62 11.09
N GLU A 87 -10.02 13.37 11.34
CA GLU A 87 -10.03 14.50 12.27
C GLU A 87 -10.78 15.73 11.75
N GLU A 88 -10.99 15.83 10.43
CA GLU A 88 -11.68 16.99 9.83
C GLU A 88 -13.20 16.82 9.78
N CYS A 89 -13.71 15.60 9.56
CA CYS A 89 -15.13 15.35 9.37
C CYS A 89 -15.72 14.19 10.20
N GLY A 90 -14.89 13.42 10.91
CA GLY A 90 -15.33 12.28 11.73
C GLY A 90 -15.65 11.00 10.97
N SER A 91 -15.65 11.00 9.63
CA SER A 91 -15.88 9.80 8.81
C SER A 91 -14.75 8.78 8.92
N ASP A 92 -15.01 7.53 8.51
CA ASP A 92 -14.01 6.47 8.47
C ASP A 92 -12.85 6.80 7.53
N MET A 93 -11.67 6.27 7.83
CA MET A 93 -10.52 6.34 6.96
C MET A 93 -10.10 4.95 6.46
N VAL A 94 -9.59 4.94 5.22
CA VAL A 94 -9.14 3.74 4.52
C VAL A 94 -7.68 3.90 4.08
N VAL A 95 -6.91 2.82 4.08
CA VAL A 95 -5.58 2.81 3.47
C VAL A 95 -5.72 2.71 1.96
N LYS A 96 -5.03 3.60 1.24
CA LYS A 96 -4.89 3.55 -0.21
C LYS A 96 -3.43 3.50 -0.61
N TRP A 97 -3.16 2.91 -1.76
CA TRP A 97 -1.82 2.83 -2.34
C TRP A 97 -1.69 3.83 -3.49
N GLY A 98 -0.84 4.83 -3.27
CA GLY A 98 -0.53 5.87 -4.25
C GLY A 98 0.88 5.74 -4.82
N ARG A 99 1.26 6.73 -5.65
CA ARG A 99 2.62 6.81 -6.24
C ARG A 99 3.74 6.92 -5.20
N ASN A 100 3.42 7.45 -4.01
CA ASN A 100 4.38 7.70 -2.94
C ASN A 100 4.34 6.62 -1.83
N GLY A 101 3.62 5.51 -2.06
CA GLY A 101 3.41 4.46 -1.07
C GLY A 101 1.98 4.47 -0.50
N GLN A 102 1.79 3.75 0.60
CA GLN A 102 0.52 3.72 1.31
C GLN A 102 0.26 5.02 2.09
N PHE A 103 -1.01 5.41 2.16
CA PHE A 103 -1.47 6.54 2.94
C PHE A 103 -2.90 6.28 3.41
N LEU A 104 -3.27 6.88 4.53
CA LEU A 104 -4.62 6.86 5.06
C LEU A 104 -5.41 7.99 4.41
N ALA A 105 -6.61 7.71 3.91
CA ALA A 105 -7.46 8.65 3.19
C ALA A 105 -8.88 8.64 3.78
N CYS A 106 -9.49 9.82 3.87
CA CYS A 106 -10.90 9.91 4.27
C CYS A 106 -11.82 9.26 3.22
N THR A 107 -12.79 8.47 3.69
CA THR A 107 -13.84 7.86 2.85
C THR A 107 -14.76 8.90 2.20
N ASN A 108 -14.90 10.09 2.80
CA ASN A 108 -15.76 11.17 2.32
C ASN A 108 -15.10 12.05 1.23
N TYR A 109 -14.09 11.53 0.52
CA TYR A 109 -13.52 12.21 -0.65
C TYR A 109 -14.54 12.23 -1.80
N PRO A 110 -14.74 13.34 -2.54
CA PRO A 110 -13.88 14.54 -2.64
C PRO A 110 -14.16 15.66 -1.64
N ASP A 111 -15.21 15.54 -0.82
CA ASP A 111 -15.67 16.59 0.10
C ASP A 111 -14.68 16.80 1.27
N CYS A 112 -14.03 15.73 1.72
CA CYS A 112 -12.90 15.79 2.64
C CYS A 112 -11.62 15.25 1.98
N LYS A 113 -10.58 16.09 1.92
CA LYS A 113 -9.28 15.78 1.30
C LYS A 113 -8.21 15.40 2.32
N ASN A 114 -8.60 15.16 3.57
CA ASN A 114 -7.68 14.77 4.63
C ASN A 114 -6.98 13.45 4.29
N THR A 115 -5.66 13.45 4.39
CA THR A 115 -4.81 12.29 4.18
C THR A 115 -3.67 12.29 5.19
N LYS A 116 -3.26 11.09 5.65
CA LYS A 116 -2.12 10.92 6.56
C LYS A 116 -1.15 9.89 6.03
N GLU A 117 0.15 10.13 6.27
CA GLU A 117 1.18 9.13 5.97
C GLU A 117 1.08 7.98 6.98
N VAL A 118 1.15 6.74 6.49
CA VAL A 118 1.10 5.56 7.35
C VAL A 118 2.17 4.56 6.98
N ARG A 119 2.63 3.82 7.98
CA ARG A 119 3.44 2.63 7.81
C ARG A 119 2.62 1.41 8.21
N ILE A 120 2.57 0.44 7.30
CA ILE A 120 1.95 -0.86 7.54
C ILE A 120 3.10 -1.84 7.62
N ASP A 121 3.12 -2.68 8.65
CA ASP A 121 4.07 -3.78 8.72
C ASP A 121 3.50 -5.06 8.09
N VAL A 122 4.33 -6.10 7.98
CA VAL A 122 3.94 -7.39 7.41
C VAL A 122 2.83 -8.10 8.19
N MET A 123 2.54 -7.67 9.42
CA MET A 123 1.45 -8.20 10.25
C MET A 123 0.17 -7.38 10.09
N GLY A 124 0.15 -6.38 9.20
CA GLY A 124 -1.00 -5.51 8.97
C GLY A 124 -1.18 -4.42 10.02
N LYS A 125 -0.22 -4.21 10.93
CA LYS A 125 -0.31 -3.15 11.93
C LYS A 125 -0.09 -1.79 11.27
N ILE A 126 -1.11 -0.95 11.36
CA ILE A 126 -1.10 0.41 10.81
C ILE A 126 -0.57 1.38 11.86
N THR A 127 0.54 2.04 11.57
CA THR A 127 1.11 3.12 12.38
C THR A 127 0.99 4.43 11.61
N VAL A 128 0.29 5.41 12.17
CA VAL A 128 0.21 6.76 11.60
C VAL A 128 1.53 7.48 11.89
N GLU A 129 2.24 7.93 10.85
CA GLU A 129 3.43 8.76 11.02
C GLU A 129 2.95 10.22 11.19
N GLU A 130 3.17 10.79 12.38
CA GLU A 130 2.96 12.22 12.57
C GLU A 130 4.04 13.00 11.82
N PRO A 131 3.69 14.05 11.07
CA PRO A 131 4.65 14.80 10.31
C PRO A 131 5.62 15.53 11.24
N GLU A 132 6.91 15.22 11.13
CA GLU A 132 7.96 15.94 11.85
C GLU A 132 7.91 17.42 11.46
N LYS A 133 7.70 18.31 12.43
CA LYS A 133 7.80 19.76 12.19
C LYS A 133 9.26 20.17 12.18
N VAL A 134 9.60 21.09 11.29
CA VAL A 134 10.94 21.68 11.20
C VAL A 134 10.85 23.13 11.67
N GLU A 135 11.80 23.55 12.50
CA GLU A 135 11.98 24.94 12.94
C GLU A 135 12.54 25.84 11.81
N LYS A 136 12.00 25.70 10.60
CA LYS A 136 12.35 26.54 9.45
C LYS A 136 11.08 27.10 8.86
N PRO A 137 10.95 28.44 8.75
CA PRO A 137 9.80 29.05 8.11
C PRO A 137 9.81 28.79 6.60
N CYS A 138 8.63 28.65 6.03
CA CYS A 138 8.39 28.53 4.60
C CYS A 138 8.91 29.79 3.89
N PRO A 139 9.70 29.65 2.81
CA PRO A 139 10.24 30.80 2.10
C PRO A 139 9.17 31.64 1.37
N GLU A 140 7.99 31.08 1.12
CA GLU A 140 6.92 31.76 0.38
C GLU A 140 5.96 32.53 1.30
N CYS A 141 5.66 32.01 2.49
CA CYS A 141 4.64 32.60 3.38
C CYS A 141 5.06 32.74 4.84
N GLY A 142 6.25 32.28 5.24
CA GLY A 142 6.75 32.35 6.61
C GLY A 142 6.14 31.33 7.60
N SER A 143 5.16 30.53 7.19
CA SER A 143 4.54 29.49 8.03
C SER A 143 5.48 28.31 8.32
N GLU A 144 5.14 27.44 9.28
CA GLU A 144 5.96 26.25 9.59
C GLU A 144 6.09 25.29 8.40
N LEU A 145 7.22 24.60 8.32
CA LEU A 145 7.44 23.50 7.39
C LEU A 145 7.30 22.16 8.10
N MET A 146 6.69 21.19 7.43
CA MET A 146 6.62 19.80 7.87
C MET A 146 7.32 18.85 6.91
N VAL A 147 7.85 17.75 7.43
CA VAL A 147 8.46 16.68 6.63
C VAL A 147 7.36 15.82 6.00
N LYS A 148 7.43 15.65 4.68
CA LYS A 148 6.60 14.72 3.90
C LYS A 148 7.46 13.80 3.05
N ARG A 149 6.92 12.68 2.59
CA ARG A 149 7.57 11.78 1.63
C ARG A 149 6.95 11.89 0.25
N GLY A 150 7.81 12.09 -0.74
CA GLY A 150 7.44 12.10 -2.15
C GLY A 150 8.20 11.03 -2.94
N ARG A 151 8.00 11.03 -4.27
CA ARG A 151 8.68 10.12 -5.21
C ARG A 151 10.20 10.02 -5.04
N PHE A 152 10.84 11.13 -4.67
CA PHE A 152 12.31 11.25 -4.59
C PHE A 152 12.84 11.17 -3.14
N GLY A 153 11.99 10.80 -2.17
CA GLY A 153 12.33 10.75 -0.76
C GLY A 153 11.68 11.88 0.05
N LYS A 154 12.25 12.15 1.24
CA LYS A 154 11.75 13.20 2.15
C LYS A 154 11.86 14.59 1.50
N PHE A 155 10.90 15.46 1.76
CA PHE A 155 10.90 16.87 1.39
C PHE A 155 10.15 17.69 2.45
N LEU A 156 10.36 19.00 2.46
CA LEU A 156 9.63 19.91 3.35
C LEU A 156 8.45 20.51 2.60
N ALA A 157 7.28 20.51 3.24
CA ALA A 157 6.06 21.11 2.72
C ALA A 157 5.50 22.14 3.70
N CYS A 158 4.95 23.24 3.18
CA CYS A 158 4.25 24.23 3.99
C CYS A 158 3.05 23.61 4.70
N THR A 159 2.86 23.94 5.99
CA THR A 159 1.69 23.51 6.76
C THR A 159 0.40 24.18 6.29
N ASN A 160 0.49 25.35 5.64
CA ASN A 160 -0.66 26.11 5.16
C ASN A 160 -1.13 25.70 3.74
N TYR A 161 -0.83 24.48 3.30
CA TYR A 161 -1.38 23.93 2.07
C TYR A 161 -2.88 23.65 2.24
N PRO A 162 -3.78 24.00 1.30
CA PRO A 162 -3.52 24.34 -0.12
C PRO A 162 -3.26 25.82 -0.41
N ASP A 163 -3.40 26.71 0.56
CA ASP A 163 -3.24 28.17 0.36
C ASP A 163 -1.80 28.57 0.05
N CYS A 164 -0.82 27.78 0.49
CA CYS A 164 0.59 27.92 0.14
C CYS A 164 1.18 26.59 -0.34
N SER A 165 1.67 26.55 -1.59
CA SER A 165 2.28 25.38 -2.22
C SER A 165 3.80 25.27 -2.06
N GLY A 166 4.43 26.12 -1.25
CA GLY A 166 5.86 26.12 -1.02
C GLY A 166 6.41 24.77 -0.54
N THR A 167 7.44 24.29 -1.23
CA THR A 167 8.16 23.04 -0.92
C THR A 167 9.67 23.23 -0.98
N GLU A 168 10.42 22.46 -0.19
CA GLU A 168 11.88 22.50 -0.18
C GLU A 168 12.49 21.09 -0.17
N ARG A 169 13.69 20.93 -0.74
CA ARG A 169 14.42 19.65 -0.74
C ARG A 169 14.99 19.36 0.65
N TRP A 170 14.73 18.16 1.17
CA TRP A 170 15.24 17.68 2.46
C TRP A 170 16.76 17.81 2.63
N ALA A 171 17.55 17.51 1.57
CA ALA A 171 19.00 17.54 1.61
C ALA A 171 19.59 18.93 1.92
N THR A 172 18.94 20.00 1.47
CA THR A 172 19.37 21.38 1.74
C THR A 172 19.03 21.80 3.19
N SER A 173 17.97 21.22 3.75
CA SER A 173 17.45 21.54 5.08
C SER A 173 18.12 20.74 6.21
N MET A 174 18.77 19.60 5.91
CA MET A 174 19.52 18.78 6.90
C MET A 174 20.66 19.54 7.59
N ALA A 175 21.22 20.58 6.95
CA ALA A 175 22.26 21.43 7.54
C ALA A 175 21.80 22.10 8.86
N PHE A 176 20.49 22.33 9.02
CA PHE A 176 19.92 22.88 10.26
C PHE A 176 19.52 21.80 11.28
N VAL A 177 19.03 20.64 10.83
CA VAL A 177 18.54 19.57 11.72
C VAL A 177 19.69 18.87 12.47
N HIS A 178 20.85 18.68 11.84
CA HIS A 178 22.02 18.05 12.50
C HIS A 178 22.74 18.97 13.50
N LEU A 179 22.58 20.29 13.42
CA LEU A 179 23.28 21.22 14.33
C LEU A 179 22.74 21.19 15.77
N LYS A 180 21.54 20.66 16.02
CA LYS A 180 20.97 20.56 17.39
C LYS A 180 21.16 19.18 18.04
N ASN A 181 21.20 18.09 17.27
CA ASN A 181 21.49 16.76 17.84
C ASN A 181 22.95 16.62 18.33
N ALA A 182 23.84 17.53 17.95
CA ALA A 182 25.20 17.61 18.48
C ALA A 182 25.34 18.44 19.78
N ARG A 183 24.24 18.98 20.35
CA ARG A 183 24.26 19.75 21.61
C ARG A 183 23.56 19.09 22.80
N LEU A 184 23.23 17.79 22.71
CA LEU A 184 22.60 17.04 23.81
C LEU A 184 23.44 15.82 24.27
N THR A 185 24.76 15.85 24.07
CA THR A 185 25.70 14.86 24.65
C THR A 185 26.88 15.48 25.39
N ASP A 186 26.78 16.74 25.85
CA ASP A 186 27.75 17.34 26.77
C ASP A 186 27.01 18.22 27.80
N ASN A 187 26.42 17.56 28.80
CA ASN A 187 26.40 17.99 30.21
C ASN A 187 25.75 16.90 31.09
#